data_AF-A0A7V6GMJ1-F1
#
_entry.id   AF-A0A7V6GMJ1-F1
#
_cell.length_a   1.000
_cell.length_b   1.000
_cell.length_c   1.000
_cell.angle_alpha   90.00
_cell.angle_beta   90.00
_cell.angle_gamma   90.00
#
_symmetry.space_group_name_H-M   'P 1'
#
loop_
_entity.id
_entity.type
_entity.pdbx_description
1 polymer ?
#
loop_
_entity_poly.entity_id
_entity_poly.type
_entity_poly.pdbx_seq_one_letter_code
_entity_poly.pdbx_strand_id
1 'polypeptide(L)'
;MVSLLKVDLYRLRKDKTPLIGVLLSAGLLILTLGIFGIIKLISSVSDLEGIEMLLSPKRNYIQGFQMGSNAGLVALIIMAVFTARDFTQNTLRLKIINGHSRTKIYFSTLLTNLLYGVVVILGYSIITLLITTAIFGYGKAFDSKEFLSLLAATGMSLLYVILFTSVVTAVSLKAQRMGSSIGLSIAIVVGEGFLSSLLFMIPTFNPDFPEWISRSFQVLPSIGMMMLVNEGFTGRTAWIMIISTVVLIAVTITLSLLSFKKSDIK
;
A
#
# COMPACT_ATOMS: atom_id res chain seq x y z
N MET A 1 12.64 -18.18 -15.66
CA MET A 1 11.85 -17.10 -15.06
C MET A 1 10.52 -17.00 -15.78
N VAL A 2 10.52 -16.82 -17.11
CA VAL A 2 9.29 -16.75 -17.92
C VAL A 2 8.34 -17.95 -17.72
N SER A 3 8.85 -19.18 -17.63
CA SER A 3 8.01 -20.37 -17.37
C SER A 3 7.33 -20.36 -16.00
N LEU A 4 8.06 -20.01 -14.94
CA LEU A 4 7.53 -19.92 -13.57
C LEU A 4 6.48 -18.79 -13.47
N LEU A 5 6.80 -17.64 -14.06
CA LEU A 5 5.90 -16.49 -14.08
C LEU A 5 4.62 -16.79 -14.86
N LYS A 6 4.69 -17.51 -15.99
CA LYS A 6 3.49 -17.93 -16.72
C LYS A 6 2.55 -18.79 -15.87
N VAL A 7 3.11 -19.68 -15.03
CA VAL A 7 2.32 -20.50 -14.11
C VAL A 7 1.69 -19.65 -13.02
N ASP A 8 2.46 -18.77 -12.38
CA ASP A 8 1.96 -17.90 -11.32
C ASP A 8 0.90 -16.90 -11.86
N LEU A 9 1.09 -16.36 -13.06
CA LEU A 9 0.11 -15.50 -13.76
C LEU A 9 -1.15 -16.24 -14.17
N TYR A 10 -1.03 -17.50 -14.64
CA TYR A 10 -2.18 -18.33 -14.97
C TYR A 10 -3.03 -18.61 -13.73
N ARG A 11 -2.38 -18.86 -12.57
CA ARG A 11 -3.07 -18.96 -11.28
C ARG A 11 -3.79 -17.66 -10.94
N LEU A 12 -3.11 -16.52 -11.05
CA LEU A 12 -3.68 -15.20 -10.77
C LEU A 12 -4.92 -14.90 -11.64
N ARG A 13 -4.89 -15.25 -12.93
CA ARG A 13 -6.03 -15.06 -13.83
C ARG A 13 -7.26 -15.90 -13.46
N LYS A 14 -7.05 -17.09 -12.90
CA LYS A 14 -8.15 -17.97 -12.44
C LYS A 14 -8.60 -17.70 -11.01
N ASP A 15 -7.75 -17.04 -10.24
CA ASP A 15 -8.00 -16.73 -8.85
C ASP A 15 -9.01 -15.58 -8.71
N LYS A 16 -10.09 -15.82 -7.96
CA LYS A 16 -11.12 -14.81 -7.67
C LYS A 16 -10.79 -13.99 -6.41
N THR A 17 -9.76 -14.38 -5.66
CA THR A 17 -9.32 -13.69 -4.45
C THR A 17 -9.09 -12.18 -4.62
N PRO A 18 -8.46 -11.66 -5.69
CA PRO A 18 -8.27 -10.22 -5.82
C PRO A 18 -9.60 -9.49 -6.07
N LEU A 19 -10.51 -10.09 -6.84
CA LEU A 19 -11.84 -9.53 -7.06
C LEU A 19 -12.66 -9.49 -5.76
N ILE A 20 -12.62 -10.58 -4.98
CA ILE A 20 -13.26 -10.64 -3.67
C ILE A 20 -12.66 -9.59 -2.73
N GLY A 21 -11.33 -9.41 -2.76
CA GLY A 21 -10.63 -8.38 -1.98
C GLY A 21 -11.09 -6.96 -2.34
N VAL A 22 -11.25 -6.66 -3.63
CA VAL A 22 -11.79 -5.37 -4.10
C VAL A 22 -13.23 -5.18 -3.61
N LEU A 23 -14.09 -6.18 -3.75
CA LEU A 23 -15.49 -6.11 -3.31
C LEU A 23 -15.62 -5.92 -1.79
N LEU A 24 -14.82 -6.64 -1.01
CA LEU A 24 -14.79 -6.51 0.44
C LEU A 24 -14.31 -5.11 0.86
N SER A 25 -13.27 -4.59 0.20
CA SER A 25 -12.77 -3.24 0.44
C SER A 25 -13.80 -2.17 0.06
N ALA A 26 -14.53 -2.36 -1.05
CA ALA A 26 -15.62 -1.47 -1.45
C ALA A 26 -16.81 -1.53 -0.46
N GLY A 27 -17.11 -2.69 0.11
CA GLY A 27 -18.09 -2.81 1.20
C GLY A 27 -17.68 -2.00 2.44
N LEU A 28 -16.41 -2.09 2.85
CA LEU A 28 -15.86 -1.30 3.95
C LEU A 28 -15.86 0.21 3.66
N LEU A 29 -15.66 0.61 2.40
CA LEU A 29 -15.81 2.00 1.97
C LEU A 29 -17.23 2.52 2.23
N ILE A 30 -18.25 1.78 1.79
CA ILE A 30 -19.65 2.21 1.95
C ILE A 30 -19.98 2.41 3.44
N LEU A 31 -19.51 1.50 4.30
CA LEU A 31 -19.67 1.66 5.75
C LEU A 31 -18.97 2.92 6.27
N THR A 32 -17.74 3.17 5.81
CA THR A 32 -16.96 4.36 6.21
C THR A 32 -17.63 5.66 5.76
N LEU A 33 -18.10 5.73 4.51
CA LEU A 33 -18.85 6.87 3.98
C LEU A 33 -20.19 7.06 4.68
N GLY A 34 -20.87 5.96 5.04
CA GLY A 34 -22.10 6.00 5.83
C GLY A 34 -21.89 6.63 7.20
N ILE A 35 -20.80 6.28 7.89
CA ILE A 35 -20.43 6.90 9.18
C ILE A 35 -20.18 8.40 9.00
N PHE A 36 -19.37 8.81 8.00
CA PHE A 36 -19.13 10.23 7.76
C PHE A 36 -20.38 11.00 7.34
N GLY A 37 -21.30 10.38 6.60
CA GLY A 37 -22.59 10.95 6.25
C GLY A 37 -23.47 11.21 7.48
N ILE A 38 -23.50 10.27 8.43
CA ILE A 38 -24.20 10.45 9.72
C ILE A 38 -23.57 11.57 10.53
N ILE A 39 -22.23 11.61 10.62
CA ILE A 39 -21.52 12.69 11.33
C ILE A 39 -21.90 14.04 10.73
N LYS A 40 -21.92 14.17 9.39
CA LYS A 40 -22.32 15.40 8.68
C LYS A 40 -23.73 15.88 9.03
N LEU A 41 -24.67 14.96 9.27
CA LEU A 41 -26.05 15.30 9.65
C LEU A 41 -26.18 15.83 11.09
N ILE A 42 -25.25 15.47 11.97
CA ILE A 42 -25.28 15.80 13.41
C ILE A 42 -24.44 17.05 13.72
N SER A 43 -23.51 17.42 12.84
CA SER A 43 -22.50 18.47 13.11
C SER A 43 -23.01 19.91 12.87
N SER A 44 -22.39 20.86 13.57
CA SER A 44 -22.68 22.30 13.45
C SER A 44 -22.05 22.90 12.18
N VAL A 45 -22.50 24.10 11.76
CA VAL A 45 -22.05 24.77 10.52
C VAL A 45 -20.53 24.97 10.44
N SER A 46 -19.82 25.13 11.57
CA SER A 46 -18.35 25.24 11.59
C SER A 46 -17.61 23.90 11.43
N ASP A 47 -18.24 22.78 11.75
CA ASP A 47 -17.64 21.44 11.60
C ASP A 47 -17.81 20.89 10.17
N LEU A 48 -18.72 21.48 9.40
CA LEU A 48 -19.07 21.06 8.05
C LEU A 48 -17.91 21.24 7.05
N GLU A 49 -17.13 22.33 7.12
CA GLU A 49 -15.98 22.54 6.23
C GLU A 49 -14.87 21.49 6.45
N GLY A 50 -14.59 21.12 7.70
CA GLY A 50 -13.62 20.08 8.04
C GLY A 50 -14.04 18.70 7.52
N ILE A 51 -15.33 18.38 7.65
CA ILE A 51 -15.90 17.12 7.15
C ILE A 51 -15.88 17.07 5.62
N GLU A 52 -16.15 18.18 4.93
CA GLU A 52 -16.10 18.25 3.47
C GLU A 52 -14.67 18.07 2.93
N MET A 53 -13.66 18.55 3.63
CA MET A 53 -12.26 18.28 3.28
C MET A 53 -11.90 16.79 3.44
N LEU A 54 -12.42 16.12 4.47
CA LEU A 54 -12.25 14.67 4.69
C LEU A 54 -12.96 13.83 3.62
N LEU A 55 -14.10 14.31 3.12
CA LEU A 55 -14.91 13.62 2.10
C LEU A 55 -14.47 13.91 0.66
N SER A 56 -13.46 14.76 0.45
CA SER A 56 -13.01 15.13 -0.89
C SER A 56 -12.60 13.89 -1.73
N PRO A 57 -13.10 13.73 -2.96
CA PRO A 57 -12.85 12.52 -3.76
C PRO A 57 -11.37 12.27 -4.07
N LYS A 58 -10.62 13.33 -4.37
CA LYS A 58 -9.16 13.26 -4.61
C LYS A 58 -8.41 12.72 -3.39
N ARG A 59 -8.71 13.23 -2.20
CA ARG A 59 -8.07 12.81 -0.96
C ARG A 59 -8.33 11.33 -0.69
N ASN A 60 -9.59 10.92 -0.78
CA ASN A 60 -10.00 9.52 -0.58
C ASN A 60 -9.37 8.58 -1.62
N TYR A 61 -9.26 9.02 -2.87
CA TYR A 61 -8.53 8.29 -3.92
C TYR A 61 -7.07 8.04 -3.53
N ILE A 62 -6.33 9.07 -3.10
CA ILE A 62 -4.92 8.94 -2.72
C ILE A 62 -4.77 8.11 -1.43
N GLN A 63 -5.63 8.33 -0.45
CA GLN A 63 -5.65 7.56 0.80
C GLN A 63 -5.91 6.06 0.56
N GLY A 64 -6.66 5.71 -0.49
CA GLY A 64 -6.90 4.31 -0.84
C GLY A 64 -5.63 3.52 -1.20
N PHE A 65 -4.53 4.19 -1.52
CA PHE A 65 -3.23 3.56 -1.75
C PHE A 65 -2.42 3.29 -0.48
N GLN A 66 -2.84 3.83 0.68
CA GLN A 66 -2.14 3.58 1.94
C GLN A 66 -2.31 2.12 2.35
N MET A 67 -1.21 1.47 2.69
CA MET A 67 -1.19 0.04 3.05
C MET A 67 -1.80 -0.23 4.42
N GLY A 68 -1.87 0.80 5.29
CA GLY A 68 -2.61 0.76 6.55
C GLY A 68 -4.11 0.98 6.40
N SER A 69 -4.61 1.33 5.20
CA SER A 69 -6.05 1.46 4.96
C SER A 69 -6.75 0.10 4.93
N ASN A 70 -8.08 0.10 4.97
CA ASN A 70 -8.89 -1.12 4.85
C ASN A 70 -8.49 -1.97 3.63
N ALA A 71 -8.37 -1.34 2.46
CA ALA A 71 -7.97 -2.02 1.23
C ALA A 71 -6.49 -2.46 1.25
N GLY A 72 -5.62 -1.62 1.83
CA GLY A 72 -4.22 -1.93 2.02
C GLY A 72 -3.99 -3.18 2.87
N LEU A 73 -4.71 -3.30 3.99
CA LEU A 73 -4.64 -4.46 4.88
C LEU A 73 -5.17 -5.72 4.19
N VAL A 74 -6.27 -5.62 3.44
CA VAL A 74 -6.81 -6.75 2.66
C VAL A 74 -5.80 -7.21 1.60
N ALA A 75 -5.23 -6.26 0.84
CA ALA A 75 -4.20 -6.57 -0.15
C ALA A 75 -2.98 -7.25 0.49
N LEU A 76 -2.53 -6.74 1.63
CA LEU A 76 -1.42 -7.28 2.40
C LEU A 76 -1.68 -8.72 2.85
N ILE A 77 -2.87 -9.01 3.38
CA ILE A 77 -3.25 -10.36 3.80
C ILE A 77 -3.24 -11.31 2.61
N ILE A 78 -3.81 -10.91 1.47
CA ILE A 78 -3.84 -11.72 0.25
C ILE A 78 -2.41 -12.04 -0.23
N MET A 79 -1.53 -11.03 -0.29
CA MET A 79 -0.13 -11.20 -0.69
C MET A 79 0.65 -12.13 0.27
N ALA A 80 0.44 -11.97 1.57
CA ALA A 80 1.08 -12.80 2.60
C ALA A 80 0.61 -14.26 2.52
N VAL A 81 -0.70 -14.48 2.37
CA VAL A 81 -1.28 -15.81 2.20
C VAL A 81 -0.76 -16.47 0.93
N PHE A 82 -0.75 -15.75 -0.20
CA PHE A 82 -0.28 -16.28 -1.47
C PHE A 82 1.18 -16.76 -1.38
N THR A 83 2.04 -15.94 -0.77
CA THR A 83 3.46 -16.26 -0.60
C THR A 83 3.67 -17.43 0.37
N ALA A 84 3.02 -17.38 1.52
CA ALA A 84 3.18 -18.39 2.56
C ALA A 84 2.58 -19.75 2.18
N ARG A 85 1.55 -19.76 1.32
CA ARG A 85 0.90 -20.98 0.84
C ARG A 85 1.87 -21.92 0.12
N ASP A 86 2.83 -21.37 -0.61
CA ASP A 86 3.83 -22.19 -1.31
C ASP A 86 4.74 -22.97 -0.34
N PHE A 87 4.93 -22.47 0.88
CA PHE A 87 5.63 -23.20 1.94
C PHE A 87 4.71 -24.20 2.62
N THR A 88 3.48 -23.81 2.99
CA THR A 88 2.56 -24.71 3.70
C THR A 88 2.11 -25.91 2.85
N GLN A 89 2.10 -25.77 1.53
CA GLN A 89 1.75 -26.85 0.59
C GLN A 89 2.96 -27.61 0.06
N ASN A 90 4.17 -27.34 0.55
CA ASN A 90 5.44 -27.93 0.08
C ASN A 90 5.72 -27.74 -1.44
N THR A 91 4.98 -26.86 -2.13
CA THR A 91 5.14 -26.61 -3.57
C THR A 91 6.42 -25.84 -3.89
N LEU A 92 6.95 -25.09 -2.93
CA LEU A 92 8.24 -24.40 -3.09
C LEU A 92 9.39 -25.38 -3.31
N ARG A 93 9.40 -26.52 -2.62
CA ARG A 93 10.42 -27.57 -2.77
C ARG A 93 10.36 -28.17 -4.18
N LEU A 94 9.16 -28.38 -4.72
CA LEU A 94 8.97 -28.84 -6.09
C LEU A 94 9.52 -27.86 -7.13
N LYS A 95 9.37 -26.55 -6.90
CA LYS A 95 9.97 -25.51 -7.78
C LYS A 95 11.51 -25.65 -7.83
N ILE A 96 12.14 -25.99 -6.71
CA ILE A 96 13.61 -26.14 -6.61
C ILE A 96 14.07 -27.47 -7.21
N ILE A 97 13.36 -28.57 -6.95
CA ILE A 97 13.65 -29.88 -7.55
C ILE A 97 13.58 -29.81 -9.08
N ASN A 98 12.63 -29.03 -9.62
CA ASN A 98 12.52 -28.75 -11.06
C ASN A 98 13.63 -27.81 -11.61
N GLY A 99 14.70 -27.55 -10.84
CA GLY A 99 15.88 -26.80 -11.28
C GLY A 99 15.72 -25.27 -11.28
N HIS A 100 14.68 -24.71 -10.67
CA HIS A 100 14.56 -23.25 -10.56
C HIS A 100 15.43 -22.68 -9.44
N SER A 101 16.24 -21.68 -9.78
CA SER A 101 17.06 -20.98 -8.79
C SER A 101 16.20 -20.16 -7.82
N ARG A 102 16.67 -20.04 -6.57
CA ARG A 102 16.01 -19.24 -5.52
C ARG A 102 15.76 -17.79 -5.95
N THR A 103 16.66 -17.19 -6.71
CA THR A 103 16.48 -15.85 -7.27
C THR A 103 15.31 -15.78 -8.25
N LYS A 104 15.16 -16.77 -9.14
CA LYS A 104 14.02 -16.82 -10.08
C LYS A 104 12.69 -16.98 -9.34
N ILE A 105 12.68 -17.76 -8.26
CA ILE A 105 11.51 -17.94 -7.40
C ILE A 105 11.15 -16.62 -6.72
N TYR A 106 12.12 -15.97 -6.07
CA TYR A 106 11.93 -14.69 -5.39
C TYR A 106 11.27 -13.64 -6.30
N PHE A 107 11.85 -13.38 -7.48
CA PHE A 107 11.33 -12.36 -8.38
C PHE A 107 9.97 -12.74 -8.99
N SER A 108 9.70 -14.03 -9.21
CA SER A 108 8.37 -14.46 -9.66
C SER A 108 7.31 -14.22 -8.59
N THR A 109 7.60 -14.57 -7.33
CA THR A 109 6.71 -14.31 -6.19
C THR A 109 6.50 -12.82 -5.98
N LEU A 110 7.56 -12.01 -6.00
CA LEU A 110 7.49 -10.56 -5.86
C LEU A 110 6.61 -9.94 -6.96
N LEU A 111 6.82 -10.31 -8.22
CA LEU A 111 6.05 -9.77 -9.34
C LEU A 111 4.58 -10.20 -9.28
N THR A 112 4.32 -11.43 -8.85
CA THR A 112 2.95 -11.93 -8.68
C THR A 112 2.24 -11.19 -7.55
N ASN A 113 2.89 -11.00 -6.40
CA ASN A 113 2.35 -10.20 -5.30
C ASN A 113 2.11 -8.74 -5.72
N LEU A 114 3.00 -8.15 -6.52
CA LEU A 114 2.85 -6.80 -7.03
C LEU A 114 1.58 -6.69 -7.87
N LEU A 115 1.32 -7.66 -8.76
CA LEU A 115 0.10 -7.70 -9.54
C LEU A 115 -1.15 -7.84 -8.66
N TYR A 116 -1.14 -8.72 -7.65
CA TYR A 116 -2.23 -8.82 -6.68
C TYR A 116 -2.47 -7.49 -5.95
N GLY A 117 -1.42 -6.91 -5.38
CA GLY A 117 -1.49 -5.67 -4.61
C GLY A 117 -1.99 -4.50 -5.46
N VAL A 118 -1.42 -4.32 -6.67
CA VAL A 118 -1.82 -3.25 -7.58
C VAL A 118 -3.27 -3.41 -8.02
N VAL A 119 -3.72 -4.61 -8.42
CA VAL A 119 -5.12 -4.82 -8.84
C VAL A 119 -6.10 -4.49 -7.72
N VAL A 120 -5.81 -4.93 -6.50
CA VAL A 120 -6.69 -4.68 -5.34
C VAL A 120 -6.72 -3.20 -4.99
N ILE A 121 -5.55 -2.58 -4.82
CA ILE A 121 -5.43 -1.20 -4.34
C ILE A 121 -5.88 -0.19 -5.41
N LEU A 122 -5.46 -0.37 -6.66
CA LEU A 122 -5.84 0.53 -7.75
C LEU A 122 -7.33 0.37 -8.08
N GLY A 123 -7.85 -0.86 -8.09
CA GLY A 123 -9.28 -1.11 -8.27
C GLY A 123 -10.11 -0.46 -7.17
N TYR A 124 -9.72 -0.65 -5.90
CA TYR A 124 -10.35 0.00 -4.76
C TYR A 124 -10.30 1.53 -4.84
N SER A 125 -9.14 2.10 -5.18
CA SER A 125 -8.96 3.55 -5.25
C SER A 125 -9.84 4.16 -6.35
N ILE A 126 -9.94 3.52 -7.53
CA ILE A 126 -10.85 3.96 -8.59
C ILE A 126 -12.30 3.90 -8.13
N ILE A 127 -12.73 2.81 -7.51
CA ILE A 127 -14.10 2.68 -6.97
C ILE A 127 -14.38 3.78 -5.96
N THR A 128 -13.40 4.06 -5.08
CA THR A 128 -13.48 5.13 -4.09
C THR A 128 -13.67 6.49 -4.75
N LEU A 129 -12.89 6.81 -5.78
CA LEU A 129 -13.03 8.05 -6.55
C LEU A 129 -14.40 8.18 -7.19
N LEU A 130 -14.90 7.12 -7.84
CA LEU A 130 -16.20 7.13 -8.51
C LEU A 130 -17.36 7.31 -7.53
N ILE A 131 -17.38 6.54 -6.44
CA ILE A 131 -18.46 6.59 -5.44
C ILE A 131 -18.46 7.94 -4.71
N THR A 132 -17.30 8.40 -4.25
CA THR A 132 -17.22 9.69 -3.55
C THR A 132 -17.58 10.85 -4.46
N THR A 133 -17.16 10.82 -5.73
CA THR A 133 -17.56 11.83 -6.73
C THR A 133 -19.06 11.78 -7.01
N ALA A 134 -19.67 10.59 -7.10
CA ALA A 134 -21.10 10.45 -7.36
C ALA A 134 -21.97 10.96 -6.20
N ILE A 135 -21.52 10.78 -4.95
CA ILE A 135 -22.30 11.15 -3.76
C ILE A 135 -22.07 12.61 -3.37
N PHE A 136 -20.81 13.07 -3.35
CA PHE A 136 -20.43 14.39 -2.81
C PHE A 136 -20.08 15.41 -3.89
N GLY A 137 -19.97 14.98 -5.15
CA GLY A 137 -19.42 15.81 -6.22
C GLY A 137 -17.89 15.95 -6.10
N TYR A 138 -17.25 16.31 -7.22
CA TYR A 138 -15.80 16.53 -7.24
C TYR A 138 -15.37 17.87 -6.62
N GLY A 139 -16.30 18.80 -6.46
CA GLY A 139 -16.08 20.11 -5.82
C GLY A 139 -15.30 21.13 -6.66
N LYS A 140 -14.66 20.74 -7.76
CA LYS A 140 -13.95 21.63 -8.69
C LYS A 140 -14.16 21.19 -10.15
N ALA A 141 -13.93 22.09 -11.10
CA ALA A 141 -13.91 21.74 -12.51
C ALA A 141 -12.76 20.76 -12.79
N PHE A 142 -13.09 19.63 -13.42
CA PHE A 142 -12.11 18.60 -13.77
C PHE A 142 -11.37 19.00 -15.05
N ASP A 143 -10.30 19.78 -14.89
CA ASP A 143 -9.44 20.24 -15.99
C ASP A 143 -8.21 19.34 -16.15
N SER A 144 -7.52 19.48 -17.28
CA SER A 144 -6.24 18.85 -17.64
C SER A 144 -5.19 18.89 -16.52
N LYS A 145 -5.08 20.02 -15.79
CA LYS A 145 -4.17 20.16 -14.65
C LYS A 145 -4.52 19.21 -13.50
N GLU A 146 -5.81 19.06 -13.23
CA GLU A 146 -6.27 18.19 -12.15
C GLU A 146 -6.06 16.72 -12.51
N PHE A 147 -6.34 16.35 -13.76
CA PHE A 147 -6.04 15.02 -14.29
C PHE A 147 -4.54 14.68 -14.19
N LEU A 148 -3.65 15.61 -14.59
CA LEU A 148 -2.20 15.43 -14.46
C LEU A 148 -1.77 15.27 -13.00
N SER A 149 -2.39 16.02 -12.09
CA SER A 149 -2.13 15.88 -10.66
C SER A 149 -2.56 14.51 -10.13
N LEU A 150 -3.72 14.00 -10.54
CA LEU A 150 -4.16 12.65 -10.17
C LEU A 150 -3.20 11.59 -10.71
N LEU A 151 -2.80 11.69 -11.97
CA LEU A 151 -1.88 10.76 -12.60
C LEU A 151 -0.52 10.72 -11.89
N ALA A 152 0.02 11.88 -11.55
CA ALA A 152 1.26 11.98 -10.80
C ALA A 152 1.12 11.38 -9.39
N ALA A 153 -0.07 11.47 -8.77
CA ALA A 153 -0.32 10.94 -7.42
C ALA A 153 -0.36 9.43 -7.49
N THR A 154 -1.06 8.89 -8.50
CA THR A 154 -1.09 7.46 -8.79
C THR A 154 0.32 6.91 -8.97
N GLY A 155 1.19 7.59 -9.72
CA GLY A 155 2.57 7.17 -9.93
C GLY A 155 3.36 7.04 -8.62
N MET A 156 3.29 8.05 -7.74
CA MET A 156 3.96 8.01 -6.44
C MET A 156 3.35 6.97 -5.50
N SER A 157 2.03 6.90 -5.46
CA SER A 157 1.30 5.90 -4.68
C SER A 157 1.64 4.47 -5.12
N LEU A 158 1.87 4.23 -6.41
CA LEU A 158 2.32 2.92 -6.90
C LEU A 158 3.73 2.58 -6.43
N LEU A 159 4.66 3.55 -6.32
CA LEU A 159 5.97 3.32 -5.72
C LEU A 159 5.83 2.89 -4.25
N TYR A 160 4.94 3.55 -3.51
CA TYR A 160 4.61 3.19 -2.14
C TYR A 160 4.05 1.74 -2.05
N VAL A 161 3.15 1.37 -2.95
CA VAL A 161 2.62 -0.01 -3.03
C VAL A 161 3.74 -1.02 -3.29
N ILE A 162 4.65 -0.74 -4.23
CA ILE A 162 5.79 -1.61 -4.56
C ILE A 162 6.69 -1.83 -3.34
N LEU A 163 6.97 -0.76 -2.57
CA LEU A 163 7.76 -0.86 -1.35
C LEU A 163 7.13 -1.85 -0.37
N PHE A 164 5.88 -1.65 0.00
CA PHE A 164 5.24 -2.51 0.99
C PHE A 164 4.99 -3.93 0.47
N THR A 165 4.71 -4.12 -0.81
CA THR A 165 4.69 -5.45 -1.42
C THR A 165 6.05 -6.15 -1.28
N SER A 166 7.16 -5.43 -1.44
CA SER A 166 8.50 -5.99 -1.24
C SER A 166 8.75 -6.40 0.22
N VAL A 167 8.28 -5.60 1.18
CA VAL A 167 8.34 -5.89 2.62
C VAL A 167 7.51 -7.14 2.95
N VAL A 168 6.25 -7.19 2.52
CA VAL A 168 5.35 -8.35 2.75
C VAL A 168 5.94 -9.62 2.17
N THR A 169 6.50 -9.55 0.95
CA THR A 169 7.17 -10.68 0.31
C THR A 169 8.39 -11.13 1.14
N ALA A 170 9.19 -10.18 1.63
CA ALA A 170 10.37 -10.48 2.44
C ALA A 170 10.02 -11.17 3.76
N VAL A 171 9.03 -10.64 4.48
CA VAL A 171 8.52 -11.20 5.74
C VAL A 171 7.96 -12.59 5.50
N SER A 172 7.16 -12.77 4.46
CA SER A 172 6.49 -14.05 4.18
C SER A 172 7.47 -15.16 3.81
N LEU A 173 8.47 -14.83 2.98
CA LEU A 173 9.54 -15.78 2.62
C LEU A 173 10.41 -16.17 3.82
N LYS A 174 10.56 -15.26 4.81
CA LYS A 174 11.34 -15.53 6.03
C LYS A 174 10.55 -16.32 7.06
N ALA A 175 9.27 -15.99 7.24
CA ALA A 175 8.42 -16.62 8.24
C ALA A 175 8.03 -18.05 7.86
N GLN A 176 7.91 -18.37 6.55
CA GLN A 176 7.58 -19.70 6.00
C GLN A 176 6.26 -20.32 6.53
N ARG A 177 5.51 -19.59 7.34
CA ARG A 177 4.24 -19.99 7.95
C ARG A 177 3.20 -18.91 7.70
N MET A 178 1.98 -19.33 7.37
CA MET A 178 0.91 -18.40 6.98
C MET A 178 0.55 -17.40 8.09
N GLY A 179 0.26 -17.89 9.30
CA GLY A 179 -0.10 -17.03 10.43
C GLY A 179 0.99 -16.01 10.79
N SER A 180 2.25 -16.44 10.89
CA SER A 180 3.39 -15.56 11.17
C SER A 180 3.64 -14.54 10.05
N SER A 181 3.46 -14.93 8.78
CA SER A 181 3.62 -14.04 7.64
C SER A 181 2.60 -12.91 7.67
N ILE A 182 1.33 -13.23 7.94
CA ILE A 182 0.25 -12.25 8.07
C ILE A 182 0.50 -11.33 9.27
N GLY A 183 0.69 -11.90 10.46
CA GLY A 183 0.84 -11.12 11.69
C GLY A 183 2.02 -10.16 11.67
N LEU A 184 3.20 -10.61 11.20
CA LEU A 184 4.37 -9.75 11.09
C LEU A 184 4.20 -8.67 10.02
N SER A 185 3.57 -8.99 8.89
CA SER A 185 3.32 -8.01 7.84
C SER A 185 2.39 -6.89 8.33
N ILE A 186 1.31 -7.25 9.03
CA ILE A 186 0.40 -6.27 9.65
C ILE A 186 1.15 -5.43 10.69
N ALA A 187 1.91 -6.07 11.59
CA ALA A 187 2.65 -5.36 12.64
C ALA A 187 3.65 -4.35 12.06
N ILE A 188 4.33 -4.67 10.96
CA ILE A 188 5.27 -3.75 10.32
C ILE A 188 4.53 -2.59 9.66
N VAL A 189 3.46 -2.84 8.90
CA VAL A 189 2.73 -1.77 8.20
C VAL A 189 2.00 -0.84 9.18
N VAL A 190 1.26 -1.40 10.13
CA VAL A 190 0.53 -0.61 11.12
C VAL A 190 1.51 0.05 12.09
N GLY A 191 2.57 -0.64 12.50
CA GLY A 191 3.60 -0.10 13.38
C GLY A 191 4.36 1.06 12.75
N GLU A 192 4.73 0.97 11.47
CA GLU A 192 5.36 2.08 10.74
C GLU A 192 4.42 3.27 10.58
N GLY A 193 3.13 3.04 10.28
CA GLY A 193 2.12 4.10 10.20
C GLY A 193 1.89 4.80 11.54
N PHE A 194 1.84 4.03 12.63
CA PHE A 194 1.73 4.56 13.99
C PHE A 194 2.96 5.38 14.38
N LEU A 195 4.17 4.84 14.17
CA LEU A 195 5.42 5.56 14.44
C LEU A 195 5.51 6.87 13.64
N SER A 196 5.15 6.81 12.35
CA SER A 196 5.11 7.98 11.48
C SER A 196 4.16 9.06 11.99
N SER A 197 2.99 8.65 12.51
CA SER A 197 2.00 9.56 13.09
C SER A 197 2.54 10.25 14.35
N LEU A 198 3.22 9.50 15.23
CA LEU A 198 3.87 10.08 16.42
C LEU A 198 4.97 11.07 16.04
N LEU A 199 5.83 10.70 15.09
CA LEU A 199 6.94 11.55 14.65
C LEU A 199 6.45 12.84 13.98
N PHE A 200 5.35 12.78 13.23
CA PHE A 200 4.74 13.96 12.62
C PHE A 200 4.15 14.93 13.63
N MET A 201 3.78 14.46 14.83
CA MET A 201 3.19 15.28 15.89
C MET A 201 4.24 16.06 16.72
N ILE A 202 5.50 15.63 16.71
CA ILE A 202 6.57 16.23 17.52
C ILE A 202 6.73 17.74 17.28
N PRO A 203 6.81 18.26 16.04
CA PRO A 203 6.98 19.69 15.80
C PRO A 203 5.78 20.53 16.27
N THR A 204 4.60 19.93 16.36
CA THR A 204 3.39 20.60 16.87
C THR A 204 3.46 20.85 18.37
N PHE A 205 4.13 19.98 19.13
CA PHE A 205 4.30 20.13 20.57
C PHE A 205 5.52 20.94 20.99
N ASN A 206 6.52 21.04 20.12
CA ASN A 206 7.73 21.80 20.37
C ASN A 206 8.02 22.72 19.18
N PRO A 207 7.60 24.01 19.25
CA PRO A 207 7.82 24.97 18.16
C PRO A 207 9.30 25.21 17.84
N ASP A 208 10.19 25.03 18.82
CA ASP A 208 11.64 25.16 18.66
C ASP A 208 12.30 23.88 18.11
N PHE A 209 11.51 22.88 17.73
CA PHE A 209 12.03 21.63 17.20
C PHE A 209 12.82 21.87 15.91
N PRO A 210 14.07 21.38 15.79
CA PRO A 210 14.90 21.68 14.64
C PRO A 210 14.28 21.19 13.33
N GLU A 211 14.08 22.12 12.40
CA GLU A 211 13.41 21.84 11.12
C GLU A 211 14.16 20.79 10.28
N TRP A 212 15.48 20.71 10.42
CA TRP A 212 16.27 19.70 9.71
C TRP A 212 15.98 18.27 10.21
N ILE A 213 15.62 18.10 11.49
CA ILE A 213 15.25 16.80 12.06
C ILE A 213 13.85 16.41 11.61
N SER A 214 12.87 17.32 11.66
CA SER A 214 11.51 17.03 11.20
C SER A 214 11.49 16.68 9.70
N ARG A 215 12.33 17.35 8.90
CA ARG A 215 12.55 17.01 7.49
C ARG A 215 13.14 15.61 7.29
N SER A 216 14.00 15.14 8.18
CA SER A 216 14.56 13.78 8.08
C SER A 216 13.51 12.68 8.22
N PHE A 217 12.40 12.96 8.93
CA PHE A 217 11.29 12.01 9.07
C PHE A 217 10.54 11.78 7.75
N GLN A 218 10.64 12.67 6.76
CA GLN A 218 10.04 12.50 5.43
C GLN A 218 10.62 11.29 4.65
N VAL A 219 11.71 10.70 5.13
CA VAL A 219 12.23 9.42 4.62
C VAL A 219 11.24 8.28 4.89
N LEU A 220 10.39 8.40 5.93
CA LEU A 220 9.36 7.41 6.22
C LEU A 220 8.25 7.46 5.17
N PRO A 221 7.95 6.32 4.50
CA PRO A 221 6.96 6.26 3.43
C PRO A 221 5.57 6.78 3.83
N SER A 222 5.12 6.49 5.06
CA SER A 222 3.80 6.92 5.52
C SER A 222 3.69 8.44 5.70
N ILE A 223 4.77 9.11 6.13
CA ILE A 223 4.81 10.58 6.20
C ILE A 223 4.76 11.18 4.79
N GLY A 224 5.52 10.62 3.84
CA GLY A 224 5.46 11.02 2.44
C GLY A 224 4.05 10.91 1.84
N MET A 225 3.36 9.80 2.10
CA MET A 225 1.97 9.62 1.68
C MET A 225 1.02 10.61 2.34
N MET A 226 1.20 10.93 3.62
CA MET A 226 0.37 11.91 4.32
C MET A 226 0.55 13.32 3.75
N MET A 227 1.78 13.71 3.41
CA MET A 227 2.07 14.98 2.72
C MET A 227 1.42 15.01 1.33
N LEU A 228 1.52 13.92 0.55
CA LEU A 228 0.88 13.81 -0.76
C LEU A 228 -0.65 13.98 -0.67
N VAL A 229 -1.27 13.42 0.37
CA VAL A 229 -2.72 13.51 0.61
C VAL A 229 -3.15 14.93 0.97
N ASN A 230 -2.38 15.64 1.80
CA ASN A 230 -2.79 16.93 2.37
C ASN A 230 -2.31 18.15 1.56
N GLU A 231 -1.07 18.13 1.06
CA GLU A 231 -0.42 19.28 0.42
C GLU A 231 -0.28 19.12 -1.09
N GLY A 232 -0.49 17.90 -1.62
CA GLY A 232 -0.33 17.61 -3.04
C GLY A 232 1.14 17.66 -3.50
N PHE A 233 1.37 18.13 -4.73
CA PHE A 233 2.69 18.08 -5.37
C PHE A 233 3.54 19.30 -5.02
N THR A 234 4.34 19.19 -3.97
CA THR A 234 5.43 20.14 -3.73
C THR A 234 6.74 19.54 -4.22
N GLY A 235 7.47 20.28 -5.08
CA GLY A 235 8.57 19.69 -5.87
C GLY A 235 9.67 19.04 -5.02
N ARG A 236 10.10 19.70 -3.95
CA ARG A 236 11.21 19.22 -3.09
C ARG A 236 10.83 18.00 -2.25
N THR A 237 9.64 17.99 -1.65
CA THR A 237 9.13 16.87 -0.82
C THR A 237 8.83 15.65 -1.69
N ALA A 238 8.29 15.86 -2.90
CA ALA A 238 8.09 14.79 -3.88
C ALA A 238 9.41 14.11 -4.24
N TRP A 239 10.49 14.87 -4.46
CA TRP A 239 11.81 14.29 -4.71
C TRP A 239 12.34 13.48 -3.53
N ILE A 240 12.19 13.99 -2.30
CA ILE A 240 12.60 13.26 -1.09
C ILE A 240 11.84 11.94 -0.99
N MET A 241 10.52 11.97 -1.18
CA MET A 241 9.66 10.78 -1.14
C MET A 241 10.04 9.76 -2.23
N ILE A 242 10.28 10.20 -3.46
CA ILE A 242 10.65 9.30 -4.56
C ILE A 242 12.01 8.66 -4.26
N ILE A 243 13.02 9.46 -3.91
CA ILE A 243 14.37 8.95 -3.65
C ILE A 243 14.36 8.01 -2.45
N SER A 244 13.73 8.39 -1.33
CA SER A 244 13.66 7.55 -0.14
C SER A 244 12.95 6.22 -0.43
N THR A 245 11.81 6.26 -1.13
CA THR A 245 11.04 5.06 -1.46
C THR A 245 11.82 4.13 -2.37
N VAL A 246 12.48 4.65 -3.41
CA VAL A 246 13.30 3.85 -4.34
C VAL A 246 14.49 3.21 -3.63
N VAL A 247 15.18 3.96 -2.76
CA VAL A 247 16.29 3.44 -1.96
C VAL A 247 15.79 2.34 -1.02
N LEU A 248 14.67 2.55 -0.32
CA LEU A 248 14.08 1.55 0.57
C LEU A 248 13.62 0.30 -0.19
N ILE A 249 13.08 0.43 -1.40
CA ILE A 249 12.75 -0.72 -2.27
C ILE A 249 14.02 -1.51 -2.57
N ALA A 250 15.08 -0.84 -3.02
CA ALA A 250 16.34 -1.49 -3.38
C ALA A 250 16.96 -2.21 -2.16
N VAL A 251 16.98 -1.56 -1.00
CA VAL A 251 17.46 -2.15 0.26
C VAL A 251 16.61 -3.35 0.68
N THR A 252 15.29 -3.23 0.63
CA THR A 252 14.38 -4.33 1.02
C THR A 252 14.53 -5.53 0.11
N ILE A 253 14.58 -5.32 -1.22
CA ILE A 253 14.76 -6.40 -2.20
C ILE A 253 16.11 -7.09 -2.01
N THR A 254 17.19 -6.33 -1.84
CA THR A 254 18.54 -6.88 -1.67
C THR A 254 18.66 -7.69 -0.38
N LEU A 255 18.25 -7.12 0.77
CA LEU A 255 18.26 -7.82 2.06
C LEU A 255 17.39 -9.07 2.02
N SER A 256 16.20 -8.97 1.42
CA SER A 256 15.27 -10.09 1.29
C SER A 256 15.86 -11.23 0.44
N LEU A 257 16.45 -10.90 -0.72
CA LEU A 257 17.07 -11.87 -1.61
C LEU A 257 18.24 -12.58 -0.93
N LEU A 258 19.09 -11.84 -0.21
CA LEU A 258 20.21 -12.40 0.54
C LEU A 258 19.74 -13.33 1.65
N SER A 259 18.70 -12.92 2.40
CA SER A 259 18.09 -13.74 3.45
C SER A 259 17.47 -15.02 2.87
N PHE A 260 16.77 -14.94 1.74
CA PHE A 260 16.15 -16.11 1.11
C PHE A 260 17.18 -17.10 0.53
N LYS A 261 18.30 -16.60 -0.01
CA LYS A 261 19.40 -17.46 -0.46
C LYS A 261 20.02 -18.27 0.69
N LYS A 262 20.11 -17.70 1.89
CA LYS A 262 20.69 -18.33 3.07
C LYS A 262 19.71 -19.16 3.90
N SER A 263 18.40 -19.00 3.69
CA SER A 263 17.39 -19.66 4.53
C SER A 263 17.21 -21.13 4.16
N ASP A 264 17.15 -22.01 5.16
CA ASP A 264 16.80 -23.41 4.94
C ASP A 264 15.32 -23.54 4.60
N ILE A 265 15.02 -24.41 3.62
CA ILE A 265 13.66 -24.63 3.16
C ILE A 265 13.14 -25.86 3.89
N LYS A 266 12.46 -25.59 5.01
CA LYS A 266 11.83 -26.61 5.85
C LYS A 266 10.60 -27.24 5.19
#